data_AF-A0A953N760-F1
#
_entry.id   AF-A0A953N760-F1
#
_cell.length_a   1.000
_cell.length_b   1.000
_cell.length_c   1.000
_cell.angle_alpha   90.00
_cell.angle_beta   90.00
_cell.angle_gamma   90.00
#
_symmetry.space_group_name_H-M   'P 1'
#
loop_
_entity.id
_entity.type
_entity.pdbx_description
1 polymer ?
#
loop_
_entity_poly.entity_id
_entity_poly.type
_entity_poly.pdbx_seq_one_letter_code
_entity_poly.pdbx_strand_id
1 'polypeptide(L)'
;MTHSFNKNTKKDYTIHSNLSTLKKAKTQRKEVSAMQYKVELLTGIRPTGDLTVANYLGAVAPIVELQAQGMSPVVFVADLHAITDNEPATVRQYIHGVVADYIALGIDPQKTKIYLQSDITGEVTTFTALLARLVSVAELLRVPTLKDKLKNNARPETANALLLLYPVLMAADILLNRAKKVAVGEDQLPHMEVTRLLARRFNKRYGELFPIPQVLQVKSLRILSLKGEGKMSKTNPGGAIFLTDDVKTVTNKIKTAETAFEGAMSDKLESHILIAK
;
A
#
# COMPACT_ATOMS: atom_id res chain seq x y z
N MET A 1 16.57 -11.93 -66.29
CA MET A 1 17.79 -11.18 -66.63
C MET A 1 17.45 -9.70 -66.71
N THR A 2 18.10 -8.91 -65.86
CA THR A 2 18.46 -7.47 -65.98
C THR A 2 17.51 -6.43 -66.59
N HIS A 3 17.05 -5.55 -65.68
CA HIS A 3 17.07 -4.07 -65.72
C HIS A 3 16.10 -3.29 -66.64
N SER A 4 15.26 -2.45 -66.03
CA SER A 4 15.45 -0.99 -66.11
C SER A 4 14.60 -0.27 -65.06
N PHE A 5 15.25 0.61 -64.29
CA PHE A 5 14.64 1.56 -63.36
C PHE A 5 13.91 2.67 -64.14
N ASN A 6 12.67 3.00 -63.73
CA ASN A 6 12.06 4.28 -64.11
C ASN A 6 11.76 5.13 -62.88
N LYS A 7 12.19 6.39 -62.97
CA LYS A 7 12.11 7.45 -61.97
C LYS A 7 10.69 8.01 -61.92
N ASN A 8 10.17 8.25 -60.70
CA ASN A 8 9.39 9.42 -60.27
C ASN A 8 8.28 9.02 -59.29
N THR A 9 8.39 9.51 -58.06
CA THR A 9 7.31 10.19 -57.31
C THR A 9 7.83 10.54 -55.91
N LYS A 10 8.52 11.68 -55.79
CA LYS A 10 8.59 12.37 -54.49
C LYS A 10 7.20 12.98 -54.25
N LYS A 11 6.41 12.38 -53.36
CA LYS A 11 5.27 13.06 -52.76
C LYS A 11 5.81 13.92 -51.62
N ASP A 12 5.91 15.21 -51.86
CA ASP A 12 6.09 16.21 -50.79
C ASP A 12 4.84 16.22 -49.92
N TYR A 13 4.91 15.57 -48.76
CA TYR A 13 3.92 15.76 -47.70
C TYR A 13 4.33 16.97 -46.88
N THR A 14 3.85 18.15 -47.27
CA THR A 14 3.94 19.35 -46.44
C THR A 14 3.06 19.16 -45.21
N ILE A 15 3.67 18.87 -44.05
CA ILE A 15 2.98 18.93 -42.76
C ILE A 15 2.73 20.40 -42.44
N HIS A 16 1.54 20.90 -42.78
CA HIS A 16 1.05 22.15 -42.23
C HIS A 16 0.75 21.94 -40.74
N SER A 17 1.78 22.08 -39.91
CA SER A 17 1.61 22.16 -38.46
C SER A 17 0.92 23.49 -38.14
N ASN A 18 -0.37 23.41 -37.84
CA ASN A 18 -1.15 24.56 -37.42
C ASN A 18 -0.69 24.95 -36.00
N LEU A 19 0.36 25.77 -35.90
CA LEU A 19 0.97 26.22 -34.63
C LEU A 19 -0.06 26.90 -33.70
N SER A 20 -1.16 27.41 -34.24
CA SER A 20 -2.29 27.98 -33.50
C SER A 20 -3.06 26.92 -32.70
N THR A 21 -3.22 25.70 -33.23
CA THR A 21 -3.90 24.57 -32.57
C THR A 21 -3.02 23.98 -31.47
N LEU A 22 -1.70 23.91 -31.69
CA LEU A 22 -0.71 23.50 -30.67
C LEU A 22 -0.56 24.54 -29.54
N LYS A 23 -0.75 25.84 -29.83
CA LYS A 23 -0.79 26.89 -28.80
C LYS A 23 -2.09 26.87 -28.00
N LYS A 24 -3.25 26.60 -28.61
CA LYS A 24 -4.53 26.47 -27.90
C LYS A 24 -4.60 25.23 -26.99
N ALA A 25 -3.92 24.15 -27.34
CA ALA A 25 -3.82 22.96 -26.49
C ALA A 25 -2.96 23.17 -25.22
N LYS A 26 -2.21 24.27 -25.10
CA LYS A 26 -1.39 24.59 -23.93
C LYS A 26 -2.14 25.35 -22.82
N THR A 27 -3.38 25.79 -23.01
CA THR A 27 -4.03 26.77 -22.11
C THR A 27 -5.19 26.22 -21.26
N GLN A 28 -5.32 24.90 -21.09
CA GLN A 28 -6.25 24.32 -20.10
C GLN A 28 -5.64 23.18 -19.27
N ARG A 29 -4.32 23.15 -19.07
CA ARG A 29 -3.78 22.40 -17.93
C ARG A 29 -4.10 23.21 -16.68
N LYS A 30 -5.08 22.77 -15.89
CA LYS A 30 -5.25 23.23 -14.50
C LYS A 30 -3.86 23.26 -13.89
N GLU A 31 -3.35 24.44 -13.54
CA GLU A 31 -2.09 24.55 -12.82
C GLU A 31 -2.22 23.71 -11.55
N VAL A 32 -1.47 22.61 -11.50
CA VAL A 32 -1.44 21.78 -10.32
C VAL A 32 -0.66 22.58 -9.29
N SER A 33 -1.37 23.27 -8.39
CA SER A 33 -0.77 24.06 -7.31
C SER A 33 0.29 23.21 -6.62
N ALA A 34 1.55 23.57 -6.83
CA ALA A 34 2.67 22.84 -6.28
C ALA A 34 2.64 22.93 -4.75
N MET A 35 3.20 21.95 -4.04
CA MET A 35 3.23 21.93 -2.56
C MET A 35 1.85 21.89 -1.86
N GLN A 36 0.76 21.67 -2.61
CA GLN A 36 -0.58 21.50 -2.03
C GLN A 36 -0.91 20.03 -1.78
N TYR A 37 -1.39 19.73 -0.56
CA TYR A 37 -1.98 18.43 -0.24
C TYR A 37 -3.33 18.26 -0.93
N LYS A 38 -3.60 17.06 -1.45
CA LYS A 38 -4.89 16.72 -2.10
C LYS A 38 -5.70 15.68 -1.35
N VAL A 39 -5.02 14.80 -0.62
CA VAL A 39 -5.64 13.77 0.21
C VAL A 39 -5.31 14.07 1.66
N GLU A 40 -6.32 14.22 2.51
CA GLU A 40 -6.09 14.49 3.93
C GLU A 40 -5.46 13.29 4.65
N LEU A 41 -6.02 12.11 4.41
CA LEU A 41 -5.57 10.85 4.98
C LEU A 41 -5.55 9.75 3.92
N LEU A 42 -4.40 9.07 3.80
CA LEU A 42 -4.22 7.91 2.94
C LEU A 42 -3.85 6.68 3.77
N THR A 43 -4.38 5.52 3.42
CA THR A 43 -3.92 4.23 3.93
C THR A 43 -4.07 3.15 2.85
N GLY A 44 -3.31 2.07 2.97
CA GLY A 44 -3.31 0.99 1.99
C GLY A 44 -3.52 -0.37 2.66
N ILE A 45 -4.27 -1.25 2.00
CA ILE A 45 -4.41 -2.64 2.40
C ILE A 45 -3.97 -3.58 1.28
N ARG A 46 -3.13 -4.57 1.60
CA ARG A 46 -2.78 -5.64 0.67
C ARG A 46 -3.85 -6.74 0.66
N PRO A 47 -4.37 -7.16 -0.51
CA PRO A 47 -5.29 -8.29 -0.62
C PRO A 47 -4.54 -9.63 -0.59
N THR A 48 -4.26 -10.16 0.61
CA THR A 48 -3.40 -11.36 0.79
C THR A 48 -4.06 -12.49 1.59
N GLY A 49 -5.39 -12.55 1.67
CA GLY A 49 -6.09 -13.57 2.46
C GLY A 49 -7.27 -13.01 3.25
N ASP A 50 -8.02 -13.91 3.85
CA ASP A 50 -9.15 -13.57 4.73
C ASP A 50 -8.70 -12.73 5.94
N LEU A 51 -9.59 -11.85 6.41
CA LEU A 51 -9.29 -10.99 7.55
C LEU A 51 -9.40 -11.75 8.87
N THR A 52 -8.47 -11.48 9.78
CA THR A 52 -8.56 -11.90 11.18
C THR A 52 -9.10 -10.78 12.06
N VAL A 53 -9.47 -11.10 13.29
CA VAL A 53 -9.81 -10.10 14.33
C VAL A 53 -8.70 -9.07 14.51
N ALA A 54 -7.43 -9.50 14.42
CA ALA A 54 -6.28 -8.60 14.47
C ALA A 54 -6.26 -7.60 13.29
N ASN A 55 -6.68 -8.02 12.09
CA ASN A 55 -6.79 -7.10 10.97
C ASN A 55 -7.93 -6.10 11.17
N TYR A 56 -9.07 -6.53 11.69
CA TYR A 56 -10.17 -5.62 12.02
C TYR A 56 -9.73 -4.54 13.01
N LEU A 57 -9.20 -4.93 14.18
CA LEU A 57 -8.78 -4.01 15.24
C LEU A 57 -7.61 -3.11 14.81
N GLY A 58 -6.66 -3.65 14.04
CA GLY A 58 -5.44 -2.95 13.66
C GLY A 58 -5.58 -2.05 12.42
N ALA A 59 -6.50 -2.35 11.51
CA ALA A 59 -6.60 -1.67 10.21
C ALA A 59 -7.99 -1.09 9.92
N VAL A 60 -9.07 -1.81 10.22
CA VAL A 60 -10.44 -1.39 9.85
C VAL A 60 -11.05 -0.44 10.87
N ALA A 61 -11.08 -0.83 12.15
CA ALA A 61 -11.66 -0.02 13.22
C ALA A 61 -11.08 1.42 13.28
N PRO A 62 -9.75 1.63 13.11
CA PRO A 62 -9.20 2.97 13.06
C PRO A 62 -9.72 3.82 11.90
N ILE A 63 -9.99 3.22 10.73
CA ILE A 63 -10.56 3.95 9.59
C ILE A 63 -11.99 4.37 9.92
N VAL A 64 -12.79 3.46 10.50
CA VAL A 64 -14.18 3.75 10.92
C VAL A 64 -14.21 4.88 11.96
N GLU A 65 -13.31 4.86 12.95
CA GLU A 65 -13.17 5.94 13.94
C GLU A 65 -12.84 7.28 13.29
N LEU A 66 -11.92 7.29 12.31
CA LEU A 66 -11.52 8.51 11.59
C LEU A 66 -12.68 9.05 10.73
N GLN A 67 -13.49 8.18 10.12
CA GLN A 67 -14.72 8.58 9.42
C GLN A 67 -15.74 9.19 10.40
N ALA A 68 -15.89 8.63 11.59
CA ALA A 68 -16.80 9.13 12.62
C ALA A 68 -16.37 10.52 13.13
N GLN A 69 -15.07 10.82 13.13
CA GLN A 69 -14.51 12.14 13.45
C GLN A 69 -14.64 13.17 12.31
N GLY A 70 -15.29 12.81 11.20
CA GLY A 70 -15.52 13.70 10.06
C GLY A 70 -14.36 13.77 9.06
N MET A 71 -13.34 12.93 9.21
CA MET A 71 -12.27 12.82 8.22
C MET A 71 -12.78 12.09 6.97
N SER A 72 -12.16 12.35 5.81
CA SER A 72 -12.44 11.64 4.56
C SER A 72 -11.23 10.80 4.14
N PRO A 73 -11.05 9.58 4.68
CA PRO A 73 -9.94 8.72 4.31
C PRO A 73 -9.99 8.31 2.84
N VAL A 74 -8.81 8.09 2.27
CA VAL A 74 -8.63 7.36 1.03
C VAL A 74 -7.95 6.04 1.37
N VAL A 75 -8.60 4.93 1.01
CA VAL A 75 -8.09 3.57 1.20
C VAL A 75 -7.78 3.00 -0.18
N PHE A 76 -6.56 2.50 -0.38
CA PHE A 76 -6.24 1.81 -1.62
C PHE A 76 -5.97 0.33 -1.40
N VAL A 77 -6.49 -0.50 -2.31
CA VAL A 77 -6.18 -1.92 -2.36
C VAL A 77 -4.85 -2.07 -3.08
N ALA A 78 -3.81 -2.36 -2.30
CA ALA A 78 -2.40 -2.39 -2.70
C ALA A 78 -2.03 -3.74 -3.34
N ASP A 79 -2.62 -4.06 -4.48
CA ASP A 79 -2.43 -5.33 -5.18
C ASP A 79 -1.05 -5.45 -5.85
N LEU A 80 -0.45 -4.36 -6.35
CA LEU A 80 0.94 -4.37 -6.84
C LEU A 80 1.94 -4.60 -5.69
N HIS A 81 1.64 -4.13 -4.48
CA HIS A 81 2.43 -4.47 -3.29
C HIS A 81 2.27 -5.93 -2.87
N ALA A 82 1.07 -6.50 -3.03
CA ALA A 82 0.79 -7.88 -2.67
C ALA A 82 1.53 -8.89 -3.57
N ILE A 83 1.72 -8.58 -4.86
CA ILE A 83 2.46 -9.47 -5.77
C ILE A 83 3.99 -9.46 -5.56
N THR A 84 4.50 -8.61 -4.66
CA THR A 84 5.94 -8.62 -4.34
C THR A 84 6.36 -9.91 -3.61
N ASP A 85 5.43 -10.53 -2.90
CA ASP A 85 5.61 -11.73 -2.08
C ASP A 85 4.51 -12.80 -2.30
N ASN A 86 3.66 -12.62 -3.33
CA ASN A 86 2.59 -13.58 -3.67
C ASN A 86 2.42 -13.70 -5.19
N GLU A 87 1.86 -14.82 -5.63
CA GLU A 87 1.48 -15.01 -7.04
C GLU A 87 0.29 -14.11 -7.44
N PRO A 88 0.31 -13.49 -8.64
CA PRO A 88 -0.77 -12.63 -9.11
C PRO A 88 -2.15 -13.31 -9.11
N ALA A 89 -2.21 -14.60 -9.44
CA ALA A 89 -3.45 -15.36 -9.45
C ALA A 89 -4.07 -15.45 -8.04
N THR A 90 -3.23 -15.63 -7.02
CA THR A 90 -3.65 -15.65 -5.60
C THR A 90 -4.13 -14.28 -5.16
N VAL A 91 -3.36 -13.23 -5.45
CA VAL A 91 -3.72 -11.84 -5.08
C VAL A 91 -5.07 -11.45 -5.67
N ARG A 92 -5.30 -11.77 -6.95
CA ARG A 92 -6.55 -11.46 -7.67
C ARG A 92 -7.79 -11.99 -6.97
N GLN A 93 -7.73 -13.17 -6.35
CA GLN A 93 -8.86 -13.78 -5.66
C GLN A 93 -9.33 -12.95 -4.45
N TYR A 94 -8.42 -12.21 -3.81
CA TYR A 94 -8.72 -11.47 -2.58
C TYR A 94 -9.08 -9.99 -2.81
N ILE A 95 -8.94 -9.46 -4.03
CA ILE A 95 -9.19 -8.04 -4.32
C ILE A 95 -10.64 -7.65 -3.98
N HIS A 96 -11.62 -8.42 -4.47
CA HIS A 96 -13.02 -8.11 -4.20
C HIS A 96 -13.42 -8.43 -2.75
N GLY A 97 -12.91 -9.55 -2.22
CA GLY A 97 -13.19 -9.98 -0.85
C GLY A 97 -12.77 -8.92 0.18
N VAL A 98 -11.55 -8.38 0.06
CA VAL A 98 -11.07 -7.38 1.03
C VAL A 98 -11.89 -6.10 1.02
N VAL A 99 -12.39 -5.66 -0.15
CA VAL A 99 -13.25 -4.48 -0.25
C VAL A 99 -14.62 -4.77 0.37
N ALA A 100 -15.20 -5.94 0.08
CA ALA A 100 -16.47 -6.36 0.65
C ALA A 100 -16.39 -6.45 2.17
N ASP A 101 -15.34 -7.06 2.71
CA ASP A 101 -15.08 -7.17 4.15
C ASP A 101 -14.98 -5.78 4.79
N TYR A 102 -14.23 -4.87 4.17
CA TYR A 102 -14.05 -3.51 4.68
C TYR A 102 -15.39 -2.77 4.81
N ILE A 103 -16.24 -2.86 3.79
CA ILE A 103 -17.58 -2.26 3.80
C ILE A 103 -18.46 -2.94 4.86
N ALA A 104 -18.46 -4.28 4.92
CA ALA A 104 -19.24 -5.04 5.90
C ALA A 104 -18.85 -4.71 7.35
N LEU A 105 -17.57 -4.40 7.60
CA LEU A 105 -17.03 -4.04 8.91
C LEU A 105 -17.21 -2.56 9.27
N GLY A 106 -17.94 -1.79 8.45
CA GLY A 106 -18.38 -0.44 8.79
C GLY A 106 -17.70 0.69 8.03
N ILE A 107 -16.83 0.41 7.06
CA ILE A 107 -16.30 1.47 6.20
C ILE A 107 -17.41 1.95 5.26
N ASP A 108 -17.86 3.17 5.49
CA ASP A 108 -18.86 3.83 4.67
C ASP A 108 -18.24 4.39 3.36
N PRO A 109 -18.59 3.85 2.18
CA PRO A 109 -18.04 4.30 0.89
C PRO A 109 -18.50 5.71 0.49
N GLN A 110 -19.50 6.29 1.17
CA GLN A 110 -19.87 7.70 0.96
C GLN A 110 -18.90 8.65 1.66
N LYS A 111 -18.20 8.18 2.70
CA LYS A 111 -17.24 8.97 3.49
C LYS A 111 -15.78 8.62 3.17
N THR A 112 -15.53 7.40 2.73
CA THR A 112 -14.19 6.90 2.37
C THR A 112 -14.11 6.58 0.89
N LYS A 113 -13.08 7.10 0.22
CA LYS A 113 -12.80 6.71 -1.16
C LYS A 113 -11.98 5.44 -1.16
N ILE A 114 -12.42 4.45 -1.92
CA ILE A 114 -11.70 3.19 -2.11
C ILE A 114 -11.30 3.08 -3.58
N TYR A 115 -10.04 2.73 -3.86
CA TYR A 115 -9.58 2.46 -5.23
C TYR A 115 -8.60 1.28 -5.27
N LEU A 116 -8.47 0.63 -6.43
CA LEU A 116 -7.49 -0.43 -6.64
C LEU A 116 -6.18 0.16 -7.16
N GLN A 117 -5.04 -0.21 -6.57
CA GLN A 117 -3.74 0.32 -6.97
C GLN A 117 -3.45 0.03 -8.46
N SER A 118 -3.82 -1.15 -8.95
CA SER A 118 -3.64 -1.48 -10.36
C SER A 118 -4.53 -0.70 -11.34
N ASP A 119 -5.62 -0.05 -10.90
CA ASP A 119 -6.42 0.84 -11.77
C ASP A 119 -5.61 2.06 -12.24
N ILE A 120 -4.58 2.44 -11.49
CA ILE A 120 -3.63 3.52 -11.83
C ILE A 120 -2.21 2.98 -12.08
N THR A 121 -2.10 1.74 -12.57
CA THR A 121 -0.81 1.07 -12.80
C THR A 121 0.13 1.92 -13.65
N GLY A 122 -0.39 2.59 -14.68
CA GLY A 122 0.41 3.42 -15.58
C GLY A 122 1.14 4.54 -14.84
N GLU A 123 0.42 5.29 -14.02
CA GLU A 123 0.94 6.39 -13.21
C GLU A 123 1.89 5.90 -12.12
N VAL A 124 1.46 4.90 -11.33
CA VAL A 124 2.23 4.45 -10.17
C VAL A 124 3.54 3.78 -10.58
N THR A 125 3.54 2.93 -11.61
CA THR A 125 4.76 2.25 -12.07
C THR A 125 5.72 3.21 -12.77
N THR A 126 5.20 4.11 -13.62
CA THR A 126 6.00 5.17 -14.25
C THR A 126 6.66 6.03 -13.19
N PHE A 127 5.90 6.48 -12.18
CA PHE A 127 6.45 7.34 -11.16
C PHE A 127 7.40 6.61 -10.22
N THR A 128 7.15 5.34 -9.92
CA THR A 128 8.10 4.47 -9.21
C THR A 128 9.44 4.40 -9.95
N ALA A 129 9.43 4.19 -11.27
CA ALA A 129 10.66 4.17 -12.07
C ALA A 129 11.40 5.53 -12.05
N LEU A 130 10.67 6.64 -12.09
CA LEU A 130 11.25 7.98 -11.99
C LEU A 130 11.86 8.23 -10.60
N LEU A 131 11.16 7.86 -9.52
CA LEU A 131 11.64 7.99 -8.15
C LEU A 131 12.84 7.07 -7.86
N ALA A 132 12.91 5.90 -8.48
CA ALA A 132 14.02 4.96 -8.33
C ALA A 132 15.38 5.58 -8.74
N ARG A 133 15.38 6.60 -9.62
CA ARG A 133 16.59 7.36 -9.97
C ARG A 133 17.16 8.21 -8.81
N LEU A 134 16.39 8.40 -7.74
CA LEU A 134 16.72 9.25 -6.61
C LEU A 134 17.16 8.45 -5.37
N VAL A 135 17.27 7.13 -5.47
CA VAL A 135 17.70 6.25 -4.37
C VAL A 135 18.62 5.16 -4.88
N SER A 136 19.68 4.86 -4.15
CA SER A 136 20.61 3.79 -4.48
C SER A 136 20.13 2.44 -3.94
N VAL A 137 20.58 1.35 -4.56
CA VAL A 137 20.35 -0.01 -4.07
C VAL A 137 20.86 -0.18 -2.63
N ALA A 138 22.02 0.40 -2.31
CA ALA A 138 22.61 0.33 -0.98
C ALA A 138 21.78 1.05 0.09
N GLU A 139 21.05 2.11 -0.26
CA GLU A 139 20.11 2.75 0.66
C GLU A 139 18.88 1.87 0.90
N LEU A 140 18.33 1.25 -0.15
CA LEU A 140 17.19 0.34 -0.03
C LEU A 140 17.53 -0.87 0.84
N LEU A 141 18.69 -1.50 0.65
CA LEU A 141 19.14 -2.65 1.45
C LEU A 141 19.37 -2.33 2.94
N ARG A 142 19.43 -1.06 3.32
CA ARG A 142 19.54 -0.62 4.73
C ARG A 142 18.18 -0.40 5.39
N VAL A 143 17.08 -0.39 4.65
CA VAL A 143 15.73 -0.28 5.21
C VAL A 143 15.45 -1.54 6.05
N PRO A 144 15.25 -1.43 7.38
CA PRO A 144 15.17 -2.59 8.26
C PRO A 144 14.10 -3.60 7.87
N THR A 145 12.88 -3.15 7.60
CA THR A 145 11.75 -4.03 7.26
C THR A 145 11.88 -4.68 5.90
N LEU A 146 12.50 -4.01 4.93
CA LEU A 146 12.87 -4.63 3.67
C LEU A 146 13.95 -5.69 3.90
N LYS A 147 14.98 -5.39 4.69
CA LYS A 147 16.06 -6.32 5.02
C LYS A 147 15.52 -7.58 5.70
N ASP A 148 14.56 -7.45 6.61
CA ASP A 148 13.93 -8.59 7.28
C ASP A 148 13.07 -9.42 6.32
N LYS A 149 12.26 -8.77 5.47
CA LYS A 149 11.49 -9.46 4.42
C LYS A 149 12.40 -10.19 3.44
N LEU A 150 13.49 -9.56 3.02
CA LEU A 150 14.49 -10.16 2.15
C LEU A 150 15.03 -11.41 2.83
N LYS A 151 15.63 -11.31 4.01
CA LYS A 151 16.21 -12.44 4.77
C LYS A 151 15.25 -13.63 4.96
N ASN A 152 13.97 -13.36 5.23
CA ASN A 152 12.98 -14.40 5.55
C ASN A 152 12.43 -15.11 4.30
N ASN A 153 12.35 -14.42 3.15
CA ASN A 153 11.75 -14.96 1.93
C ASN A 153 12.78 -15.31 0.84
N ALA A 154 14.06 -14.94 1.01
CA ALA A 154 15.11 -15.08 0.00
C ALA A 154 16.51 -14.75 0.58
N ARG A 155 17.60 -15.13 -0.07
CA ARG A 155 18.84 -14.33 0.07
C ARG A 155 18.61 -13.02 -0.70
N PRO A 156 19.30 -11.91 -0.42
CA PRO A 156 19.23 -10.72 -1.27
C PRO A 156 19.44 -11.03 -2.77
N GLU A 157 20.19 -12.10 -3.06
CA GLU A 157 20.45 -12.67 -4.39
C GLU A 157 19.23 -13.29 -5.08
N THR A 158 18.22 -13.76 -4.34
CA THR A 158 17.04 -14.46 -4.89
C THR A 158 15.75 -13.66 -4.76
N ALA A 159 15.81 -12.45 -4.20
CA ALA A 159 14.66 -11.58 -4.11
C ALA A 159 14.35 -10.93 -5.46
N ASN A 160 13.06 -10.87 -5.81
CA ASN A 160 12.65 -10.17 -7.02
C ASN A 160 12.88 -8.65 -6.89
N ALA A 161 13.15 -7.98 -8.02
CA ALA A 161 13.45 -6.56 -8.04
C ALA A 161 12.28 -5.67 -7.57
N LEU A 162 11.03 -6.15 -7.71
CA LEU A 162 9.86 -5.43 -7.25
C LEU A 162 9.78 -5.36 -5.72
N LEU A 163 10.16 -6.43 -5.03
CA LEU A 163 10.29 -6.44 -3.56
C LEU A 163 11.37 -5.46 -3.10
N LEU A 164 12.51 -5.38 -3.78
CA LEU A 164 13.54 -4.37 -3.51
C LEU A 164 13.00 -2.94 -3.66
N LEU A 165 12.15 -2.71 -4.66
CA LEU A 165 11.52 -1.42 -4.94
C LEU A 165 10.26 -1.14 -4.10
N TYR A 166 9.86 -2.04 -3.19
CA TYR A 166 8.67 -1.86 -2.33
C TYR A 166 8.59 -0.47 -1.67
N PRO A 167 9.66 0.08 -1.05
CA PRO A 167 9.60 1.40 -0.44
C PRO A 167 9.44 2.55 -1.46
N VAL A 168 9.94 2.36 -2.69
CA VAL A 168 9.83 3.33 -3.78
C VAL A 168 8.43 3.30 -4.38
N LEU A 169 7.83 2.12 -4.52
CA LEU A 169 6.44 1.94 -4.93
C LEU A 169 5.49 2.62 -3.92
N MET A 170 5.71 2.41 -2.62
CA MET A 170 4.95 3.07 -1.56
C MET A 170 5.09 4.60 -1.61
N ALA A 171 6.29 5.10 -1.90
CA ALA A 171 6.51 6.53 -2.09
C ALA A 171 5.72 7.07 -3.30
N ALA A 172 5.66 6.32 -4.40
CA ALA A 172 4.88 6.70 -5.58
C ALA A 172 3.38 6.81 -5.25
N ASP A 173 2.82 5.82 -4.55
CA ASP A 173 1.41 5.82 -4.10
C ASP A 173 1.08 7.08 -3.28
N ILE A 174 1.93 7.39 -2.29
CA ILE A 174 1.72 8.51 -1.37
C ILE A 174 1.85 9.86 -2.07
N LEU A 175 2.87 10.02 -2.91
CA LEU A 175 3.22 11.30 -3.54
C LEU A 175 2.32 11.63 -4.73
N LEU A 176 1.84 10.65 -5.50
CA LEU A 176 0.81 10.87 -6.55
C LEU A 176 -0.49 11.39 -5.93
N ASN A 177 -0.90 10.81 -4.81
CA ASN A 177 -2.06 11.25 -4.04
C ASN A 177 -1.83 12.59 -3.30
N ARG A 178 -0.57 13.02 -3.15
CA ARG A 178 -0.17 14.17 -2.33
C ARG A 178 -0.83 14.13 -0.94
N ALA A 179 -0.68 12.99 -0.28
CA ALA A 179 -1.29 12.74 1.01
C ALA A 179 -0.66 13.61 2.11
N LYS A 180 -1.50 14.22 2.96
CA LYS A 180 -1.08 14.99 4.13
C LYS A 180 -0.67 14.09 5.27
N LYS A 181 -1.55 13.16 5.64
CA LYS A 181 -1.31 12.14 6.65
C LYS A 181 -1.38 10.76 6.00
N VAL A 182 -0.52 9.85 6.42
CA VAL A 182 -0.54 8.44 6.00
C VAL A 182 -0.68 7.58 7.26
N ALA A 183 -1.77 6.83 7.34
CA ALA A 183 -2.01 5.89 8.44
C ALA A 183 -1.28 4.58 8.17
N VAL A 184 -0.28 4.29 9.00
CA VAL A 184 0.56 3.10 8.89
C VAL A 184 0.90 2.52 10.28
N GLY A 185 1.22 1.23 10.32
CA GLY A 185 1.77 0.57 11.49
C GLY A 185 3.24 0.95 11.75
N GLU A 186 3.74 0.64 12.94
CA GLU A 186 5.11 0.93 13.37
C GLU A 186 6.18 0.31 12.47
N ASP A 187 5.89 -0.87 11.91
CA ASP A 187 6.75 -1.59 10.98
C ASP A 187 6.91 -0.88 9.63
N GLN A 188 6.06 0.09 9.31
CA GLN A 188 6.11 0.84 8.05
C GLN A 188 6.80 2.21 8.20
N LEU A 189 7.17 2.62 9.41
CA LEU A 189 7.87 3.90 9.66
C LEU A 189 9.16 4.04 8.81
N PRO A 190 9.99 2.99 8.62
CA PRO A 190 11.14 3.11 7.74
C PRO A 190 10.78 3.42 6.28
N HIS A 191 9.67 2.89 5.76
CA HIS A 191 9.21 3.19 4.40
C HIS A 191 8.68 4.62 4.27
N MET A 192 8.07 5.14 5.33
CA MET A 192 7.65 6.55 5.40
C MET A 192 8.87 7.49 5.34
N GLU A 193 9.99 7.13 5.97
CA GLU A 193 11.22 7.92 5.85
C GLU A 193 11.84 7.87 4.45
N VAL A 194 11.79 6.72 3.77
CA VAL A 194 12.18 6.64 2.35
C VAL A 194 11.29 7.55 1.50
N THR A 195 9.98 7.57 1.75
CA THR A 195 9.03 8.44 1.04
C THR A 195 9.39 9.92 1.22
N ARG A 196 9.64 10.35 2.46
CA ARG A 196 10.04 11.73 2.76
C ARG A 196 11.40 12.08 2.14
N LEU A 197 12.36 11.17 2.16
CA LEU A 197 13.66 11.32 1.52
C LEU A 197 13.51 11.55 0.01
N LEU A 198 12.72 10.70 -0.65
CA LEU A 198 12.46 10.78 -2.08
C LEU A 198 11.75 12.08 -2.45
N ALA A 199 10.74 12.51 -1.67
CA ALA A 199 10.05 13.79 -1.88
C ALA A 199 11.01 14.98 -1.78
N ARG A 200 11.87 15.02 -0.74
CA ARG A 200 12.89 16.08 -0.57
C ARG A 200 13.90 16.08 -1.72
N ARG A 201 14.38 14.92 -2.14
CA ARG A 201 15.33 14.79 -3.26
C ARG A 201 14.71 15.23 -4.58
N PHE A 202 13.46 14.85 -4.82
CA PHE A 202 12.71 15.27 -6.00
C PHE A 202 12.57 16.78 -6.02
N ASN A 203 12.08 17.37 -4.92
CA ASN A 203 11.88 18.82 -4.82
C ASN A 203 13.18 19.60 -4.99
N LYS A 204 14.27 19.14 -4.36
CA LYS A 204 15.59 19.76 -4.50
C LYS A 204 16.10 19.74 -5.94
N ARG A 205 15.82 18.67 -6.68
CA ARG A 205 16.37 18.47 -8.04
C ARG A 205 15.51 19.08 -9.14
N TYR A 206 14.19 19.06 -8.98
CA TYR A 206 13.23 19.39 -10.05
C TYR A 206 12.30 20.55 -9.71
N GLY A 207 12.46 21.17 -8.53
CA GLY A 207 11.59 22.23 -8.03
C GLY A 207 10.54 21.71 -7.04
N GLU A 208 10.06 22.60 -6.16
CA GLU A 208 9.12 22.26 -5.09
C GLU A 208 7.77 21.80 -5.65
N LEU A 209 7.57 20.49 -5.74
CA LEU A 209 6.35 19.90 -6.31
C LEU A 209 5.52 19.16 -5.28
N PHE A 210 6.17 18.37 -4.43
CA PHE A 210 5.52 17.45 -3.51
C PHE A 210 5.59 17.94 -2.06
N PRO A 211 4.44 18.13 -1.39
CA PRO A 211 4.47 18.36 0.05
C PRO A 211 4.95 17.09 0.79
N ILE A 212 5.52 17.26 1.98
CA ILE A 212 6.13 16.16 2.73
C ILE A 212 5.09 15.47 3.62
N PRO A 213 4.78 14.17 3.41
CA PRO A 213 3.71 13.49 4.14
C PRO A 213 4.04 13.30 5.63
N GLN A 214 3.02 13.41 6.47
CA GLN A 214 3.06 13.12 7.90
C GLN A 214 2.61 11.69 8.17
N VAL A 215 3.14 11.10 9.24
CA VAL A 215 2.66 9.79 9.70
C VAL A 215 1.51 10.05 10.65
N LEU A 216 0.40 9.36 10.43
CA LEU A 216 -0.62 9.18 11.45
C LEU A 216 -0.41 7.79 12.04
N GLN A 217 0.21 7.73 13.21
CA GLN A 217 0.41 6.45 13.87
C GLN A 217 -0.93 5.99 14.41
N VAL A 218 -1.42 4.89 13.83
CA VAL A 218 -2.58 4.20 14.34
C VAL A 218 -2.10 3.37 15.52
N LYS A 219 -2.75 3.47 16.68
CA LYS A 219 -2.44 2.60 17.84
C LYS A 219 -2.64 1.16 17.39
N SER A 220 -1.54 0.47 17.08
CA SER A 220 -1.63 -0.93 16.71
C SER A 220 -1.88 -1.73 17.98
N LEU A 221 -3.10 -2.20 18.16
CA LEU A 221 -3.37 -3.24 19.15
C LEU A 221 -2.61 -4.48 18.70
N ARG A 222 -1.54 -4.82 19.43
CA ARG A 222 -0.78 -6.03 19.16
C ARG A 222 -1.60 -7.23 19.63
N ILE A 223 -2.40 -7.80 18.74
CA ILE A 223 -3.16 -9.01 19.00
C ILE A 223 -2.24 -10.22 18.82
N LEU A 224 -2.00 -10.94 19.92
CA LEU A 224 -1.18 -12.14 19.91
C LEU A 224 -1.96 -13.33 19.34
N SER A 225 -1.20 -14.32 18.87
CA SER A 225 -1.77 -15.63 18.52
C SER A 225 -2.53 -16.20 19.72
N LEU A 226 -3.60 -16.96 19.47
CA LEU A 226 -4.27 -17.73 20.52
C LEU A 226 -3.34 -18.76 21.18
N LYS A 227 -2.20 -19.08 20.58
CA LYS A 227 -1.17 -19.97 21.13
C LYS A 227 -0.08 -19.23 21.94
N GLY A 228 -0.34 -18.03 22.44
CA GLY A 228 0.60 -17.26 23.27
C GLY A 228 1.88 -16.72 22.58
N GLU A 229 2.24 -17.25 21.42
CA GLU A 229 3.48 -16.96 20.71
C GLU A 229 3.26 -16.19 19.41
N GLY A 230 4.01 -15.09 19.25
CA GLY A 230 3.97 -14.28 18.04
C GLY A 230 2.67 -13.51 17.84
N LYS A 231 2.58 -12.78 16.72
CA LYS A 231 1.36 -12.04 16.35
C LYS A 231 0.35 -13.00 15.73
N MET A 232 -0.95 -12.72 15.91
CA MET A 232 -1.98 -13.41 15.15
C MET A 232 -1.74 -13.22 13.64
N SER A 233 -1.62 -14.31 12.89
CA SER A 233 -1.29 -14.28 11.46
C SER A 233 -2.18 -15.21 10.64
N LYS A 234 -2.44 -14.83 9.38
CA LYS A 234 -3.16 -15.67 8.41
C LYS A 234 -2.43 -16.98 8.10
N THR A 235 -1.11 -16.97 8.25
CA THR A 235 -0.23 -18.13 8.00
C THR A 235 -0.26 -19.18 9.11
N ASN A 236 -0.83 -18.88 10.28
CA ASN A 236 -1.03 -19.84 11.37
C ASN A 236 -2.51 -19.90 11.77
N PRO A 237 -3.36 -20.58 10.99
CA PRO A 237 -4.82 -20.58 11.18
C PRO A 237 -5.28 -21.06 12.56
N GLY A 238 -4.55 -21.99 13.16
CA GLY A 238 -4.87 -22.51 14.49
C GLY A 238 -4.65 -21.50 15.62
N GLY A 239 -3.87 -20.43 15.38
CA GLY A 239 -3.66 -19.34 16.32
C GLY A 239 -4.46 -18.08 15.99
N ALA A 240 -5.33 -18.12 14.97
CA ALA A 240 -6.04 -16.97 14.46
C ALA A 240 -7.55 -17.17 14.42
N ILE A 241 -8.29 -16.11 14.78
CA ILE A 241 -9.74 -16.03 14.59
C ILE A 241 -9.98 -15.26 13.30
N PHE A 242 -10.55 -15.93 12.31
CA PHE A 242 -10.97 -15.32 11.06
C PHE A 242 -12.37 -14.74 11.22
N LEU A 243 -12.64 -13.63 10.54
CA LEU A 243 -13.97 -12.99 10.59
C LEU A 243 -15.05 -13.84 9.91
N THR A 244 -14.64 -14.81 9.11
CA THR A 244 -15.49 -15.79 8.42
C THR A 244 -15.64 -17.11 9.17
N ASP A 245 -14.96 -17.29 10.31
CA ASP A 245 -15.13 -18.49 11.15
C ASP A 245 -16.56 -18.55 11.69
N ASP A 246 -17.18 -19.72 11.63
CA ASP A 246 -18.48 -19.95 12.27
C ASP A 246 -18.38 -19.94 13.80
N VAL A 247 -19.51 -19.72 14.49
CA VAL A 247 -19.57 -19.60 15.96
C VAL A 247 -18.96 -20.81 16.67
N LYS A 248 -19.13 -22.03 16.15
CA LYS A 248 -18.59 -23.25 16.75
C LYS A 248 -17.07 -23.28 16.61
N THR A 249 -16.55 -22.91 15.44
CA THR A 249 -15.11 -22.79 15.17
C THR A 249 -14.47 -21.74 16.06
N VAL A 250 -15.04 -20.54 16.16
CA VAL A 250 -14.57 -19.47 17.05
C VAL A 250 -14.56 -19.95 18.50
N THR A 251 -15.68 -20.54 18.97
CA THR A 251 -15.81 -21.04 20.34
C THR A 251 -14.74 -22.07 20.67
N ASN A 252 -14.47 -23.02 19.76
CA ASN A 252 -13.44 -24.03 19.95
C ASN A 252 -12.04 -23.41 20.03
N LYS A 253 -11.72 -22.48 19.11
CA LYS A 253 -10.44 -21.78 19.10
C LYS A 253 -10.20 -21.01 20.40
N ILE A 254 -11.20 -20.28 20.88
CA ILE A 254 -11.13 -19.53 22.15
C ILE A 254 -10.96 -20.49 23.34
N LYS A 255 -11.71 -21.59 23.40
CA LYS A 255 -11.59 -22.59 24.47
C LYS A 255 -10.19 -23.22 24.57
N THR A 256 -9.50 -23.36 23.44
CA THR A 256 -8.15 -23.91 23.37
C THR A 256 -7.05 -22.85 23.40
N ALA A 257 -7.41 -21.57 23.55
CA ALA A 257 -6.42 -20.50 23.63
C ALA A 257 -5.53 -20.71 24.87
N GLU A 258 -4.24 -20.47 24.71
CA GLU A 258 -3.29 -20.52 25.80
C GLU A 258 -3.61 -19.42 26.81
N THR A 259 -3.87 -19.82 28.04
CA THR A 259 -4.11 -18.91 29.17
C THR A 259 -2.97 -18.99 30.17
N ALA A 260 -2.89 -17.98 31.05
CA ALA A 260 -1.98 -18.03 32.19
C ALA A 260 -2.38 -19.17 33.13
N PHE A 261 -1.40 -19.78 33.80
CA PHE A 261 -1.68 -20.52 35.03
C PHE A 261 -2.06 -19.54 36.15
N GLU A 262 -2.85 -20.01 37.11
CA GLU A 262 -3.38 -19.21 38.21
C GLU A 262 -2.26 -18.41 38.92
N GLY A 263 -2.40 -17.08 38.94
CA GLY A 263 -1.47 -16.16 39.61
C GLY A 263 -0.33 -15.56 38.77
N ALA A 264 -0.19 -15.92 37.49
CA ALA A 264 0.87 -15.38 36.62
C ALA A 264 0.31 -14.68 35.37
N MET A 265 -0.26 -13.48 35.52
CA MET A 265 -0.44 -12.58 34.36
C MET A 265 0.93 -12.21 33.84
N SER A 266 1.27 -12.69 32.64
CA SER A 266 2.46 -12.23 31.91
C SER A 266 2.05 -11.22 30.86
N ASP A 267 2.94 -10.28 30.54
CA ASP A 267 2.75 -9.29 29.45
C ASP A 267 2.37 -9.94 28.10
N LYS A 268 2.58 -11.26 27.96
CA LYS A 268 2.22 -12.07 26.79
C LYS A 268 0.74 -12.44 26.69
N LEU A 269 -0.11 -12.11 27.66
CA LEU A 269 -1.51 -12.58 27.69
C LEU A 269 -2.55 -11.46 27.83
N GLU A 270 -2.13 -10.20 28.06
CA GLU A 270 -3.04 -9.06 28.19
C GLU A 270 -3.91 -8.84 26.94
N SER A 271 -3.40 -9.15 25.74
CA SER A 271 -4.15 -8.97 24.49
C SER A 271 -5.35 -9.92 24.34
N HIS A 272 -5.36 -11.09 25.00
CA HIS A 272 -6.50 -12.02 24.93
C HIS A 272 -7.72 -11.49 25.68
N ILE A 273 -7.52 -10.63 26.69
CA ILE A 273 -8.61 -9.96 27.42
C ILE A 273 -9.42 -9.05 26.47
N LEU A 274 -8.78 -8.45 25.46
CA LEU A 274 -9.45 -7.61 24.46
C LEU A 274 -10.26 -8.42 23.44
N ILE A 275 -9.88 -9.69 23.20
CA ILE A 275 -10.66 -10.60 22.33
C ILE A 275 -11.91 -11.09 23.07
N ALA A 276 -11.81 -11.26 24.40
CA ALA A 276 -12.86 -11.83 25.24
C ALA A 276 -13.92 -10.81 25.73
N LYS A 277 -13.62 -9.50 25.67
CA LYS A 277 -14.56 -8.42 25.99
C LYS A 277 -15.40 -8.02 24.77
#